data_AF-A0A7J3EEW3-F1
#
_entry.id   AF-A0A7J3EEW3-F1
#
_cell.length_a   1.000
_cell.length_b   1.000
_cell.length_c   1.000
_cell.angle_alpha   90.00
_cell.angle_beta   90.00
_cell.angle_gamma   90.00
#
_symmetry.space_group_name_H-M   'P 1'
#
loop_
_entity.id
_entity.type
_entity.pdbx_description
1 polymer ?
#
loop_
_entity_poly.entity_id
_entity_poly.type
_entity_poly.pdbx_seq_one_letter_code
_entity_poly.pdbx_strand_id
1 'polypeptide(L)'
;MDTKRLALISIFTALAVASRIVLSALPNIKLNSFLTMTVGILTDPYSGFLIGALSMIISDALFFGLGFWSPITAFFMGLNGFLAGLFWHDKSNVSRLELASGGLLLTVFYDLATSILTMIPFVKPNVLLFTVLIGLFIPSPYPMGPVHEFTTSLLMGTLAPSIIRSVRRVEFGEK
;
A
#
# COMPACT_ATOMS: atom_id res chain seq x y z
N MET A 1 -5.34 -18.60 -14.93
CA MET A 1 -4.36 -17.50 -14.75
C MET A 1 -3.19 -17.79 -15.66
N ASP A 2 -2.83 -16.87 -16.55
CA ASP A 2 -1.71 -17.06 -17.49
C ASP A 2 -0.36 -17.06 -16.74
N THR A 3 0.60 -17.87 -17.21
CA THR A 3 1.94 -18.02 -16.63
C THR A 3 2.67 -16.68 -16.55
N LYS A 4 2.48 -15.80 -17.55
CA LYS A 4 3.05 -14.44 -17.54
C LYS A 4 2.53 -13.59 -16.39
N ARG A 5 1.22 -13.64 -16.14
CA ARG A 5 0.57 -12.88 -15.05
C ARG A 5 1.02 -13.39 -13.69
N LEU A 6 1.14 -14.70 -13.52
CA LEU A 6 1.69 -15.29 -12.29
C LEU A 6 3.14 -14.84 -12.05
N ALA A 7 3.98 -14.80 -13.10
CA ALA A 7 5.35 -14.34 -12.99
C ALA A 7 5.43 -12.86 -12.57
N LEU A 8 4.60 -11.99 -13.17
CA LEU A 8 4.53 -10.57 -12.82
C LEU A 8 4.11 -10.37 -11.36
N ILE A 9 3.03 -11.04 -10.92
CA ILE A 9 2.59 -11.01 -9.51
C ILE A 9 3.76 -11.43 -8.61
N SER A 10 4.45 -12.51 -8.94
CA SER A 10 5.58 -13.02 -8.14
C SER A 10 6.73 -12.02 -8.03
N ILE A 11 7.13 -11.40 -9.15
CA ILE A 11 8.22 -10.41 -9.19
C ILE A 11 7.85 -9.17 -8.38
N PHE A 12 6.64 -8.62 -8.57
CA PHE A 12 6.20 -7.43 -7.86
C PHE A 12 5.97 -7.70 -6.37
N THR A 13 5.47 -8.89 -6.01
CA THR A 13 5.39 -9.32 -4.61
C THR A 13 6.79 -9.39 -3.99
N ALA A 14 7.77 -10.01 -4.66
CA ALA A 14 9.13 -10.06 -4.16
C ALA A 14 9.76 -8.67 -3.99
N LEU A 15 9.53 -7.76 -4.96
CA LEU A 15 9.99 -6.37 -4.88
C LEU A 15 9.33 -5.61 -3.72
N ALA A 16 8.03 -5.81 -3.49
CA ALA A 16 7.28 -5.20 -2.40
C ALA A 16 7.76 -5.70 -1.03
N VAL A 17 7.99 -7.01 -0.90
CA VAL A 17 8.61 -7.65 0.28
C VAL A 17 9.99 -7.06 0.55
N ALA A 18 10.87 -7.05 -0.45
CA ALA A 18 12.23 -6.53 -0.32
C ALA A 18 12.22 -5.05 0.09
N SER A 19 11.36 -4.23 -0.54
CA SER A 19 11.20 -2.82 -0.21
C SER A 19 10.77 -2.62 1.24
N ARG A 20 9.82 -3.42 1.74
CA ARG A 20 9.35 -3.36 3.12
C ARG A 20 10.45 -3.74 4.12
N ILE A 21 11.28 -4.74 3.79
CA ILE A 21 12.36 -5.21 4.66
C ILE A 21 13.52 -4.20 4.67
N VAL A 22 13.99 -3.73 3.51
CA VAL A 22 15.12 -2.79 3.43
C VAL A 22 14.79 -1.46 4.11
N LEU A 23 13.55 -0.98 3.96
CA LEU A 23 13.11 0.27 4.58
C LEU A 23 12.63 0.10 6.02
N SER A 24 12.67 -1.11 6.58
CA SER A 24 12.29 -1.32 7.99
C SER A 24 13.18 -0.54 8.97
N ALA A 25 14.42 -0.23 8.58
CA ALA A 25 15.34 0.59 9.35
C ALA A 25 15.02 2.09 9.29
N LEU A 26 14.23 2.54 8.31
CA LEU A 26 13.82 3.93 8.17
C LEU A 26 12.43 4.14 8.80
N PRO A 27 12.24 5.17 9.64
CA PRO A 27 10.95 5.39 10.30
C PRO A 27 9.85 5.73 9.27
N ASN A 28 8.92 4.80 9.05
CA ASN A 28 7.67 4.92 8.28
C ASN A 28 7.76 5.30 6.80
N ILE A 29 8.94 5.18 6.19
CA ILE A 29 9.04 5.25 4.74
C ILE A 29 8.67 3.85 4.20
N LYS A 30 7.42 3.67 3.78
CA LYS A 30 6.93 2.38 3.27
C LYS A 30 6.66 2.47 1.77
N LEU A 31 7.63 2.02 0.96
CA LEU A 31 7.44 1.88 -0.49
C LEU A 31 6.43 0.77 -0.86
N ASN A 32 6.11 -0.13 0.09
CA ASN A 32 5.16 -1.21 -0.14
C ASN A 32 3.78 -0.69 -0.64
N SER A 33 3.20 0.30 0.04
CA SER A 33 1.90 0.89 -0.34
C SER A 33 1.94 1.49 -1.74
N PHE A 34 2.99 2.25 -2.05
CA PHE A 34 3.20 2.85 -3.36
C PHE A 34 3.31 1.80 -4.48
N LEU A 35 4.11 0.75 -4.27
CA LEU A 35 4.29 -0.34 -5.24
C LEU A 35 2.98 -1.09 -5.46
N THR A 36 2.30 -1.49 -4.39
CA THR A 36 1.03 -2.21 -4.46
C THR A 36 -0.04 -1.41 -5.22
N MET A 37 -0.18 -0.11 -4.93
CA MET A 37 -1.12 0.75 -5.65
C MET A 37 -0.73 0.90 -7.13
N THR A 38 0.54 1.24 -7.41
CA THR A 38 1.02 1.47 -8.78
C THR A 38 0.86 0.22 -9.64
N VAL A 39 1.17 -0.96 -9.11
CA VAL A 39 1.01 -2.21 -9.86
C VAL A 39 -0.47 -2.56 -10.05
N GLY A 40 -1.33 -2.32 -9.06
CA GLY A 40 -2.78 -2.45 -9.22
C GLY A 40 -3.33 -1.59 -10.37
N ILE A 41 -2.80 -0.36 -10.51
CA ILE A 41 -3.16 0.55 -11.61
C ILE A 41 -2.65 0.02 -12.97
N LEU A 42 -1.42 -0.48 -13.01
CA LEU A 42 -0.79 -0.98 -14.23
C LEU A 42 -1.38 -2.30 -14.74
N THR A 43 -1.75 -3.20 -13.83
CA THR A 43 -2.14 -4.58 -14.15
C THR A 43 -3.65 -4.76 -14.14
N ASP A 44 -4.26 -4.84 -12.96
CA ASP A 44 -5.69 -4.91 -12.71
C ASP A 44 -5.96 -4.92 -11.18
N PRO A 45 -7.21 -4.69 -10.73
CA PRO A 45 -7.55 -4.67 -9.30
C PRO A 45 -7.20 -5.97 -8.55
N TYR A 46 -7.42 -7.14 -9.16
CA TYR A 46 -7.18 -8.43 -8.50
C TYR A 46 -5.68 -8.71 -8.32
N SER A 47 -4.87 -8.38 -9.32
CA SER A 47 -3.40 -8.49 -9.23
C SER A 47 -2.88 -7.54 -8.14
N GLY A 48 -3.38 -6.31 -8.07
CA GLY A 48 -3.05 -5.36 -7.00
C GLY A 48 -3.37 -5.90 -5.61
N PHE A 49 -4.55 -6.53 -5.45
CA PHE A 49 -4.94 -7.19 -4.21
C PHE A 49 -3.96 -8.29 -3.80
N LEU A 50 -3.66 -9.20 -4.72
CA LEU A 50 -2.78 -10.33 -4.45
C LEU A 50 -1.38 -9.86 -4.08
N ILE A 51 -0.83 -8.89 -4.81
CA ILE A 51 0.52 -8.37 -4.54
C ILE A 51 0.59 -7.76 -3.14
N GLY A 52 -0.39 -6.93 -2.76
CA GLY A 52 -0.43 -6.30 -1.44
C GLY A 52 -0.64 -7.28 -0.29
N ALA A 53 -1.55 -8.25 -0.45
CA ALA A 53 -1.82 -9.24 0.57
C ALA A 53 -0.63 -10.20 0.77
N LEU A 54 -0.08 -10.71 -0.34
CA LEU A 54 1.06 -11.61 -0.30
C LEU A 54 2.33 -10.91 0.20
N SER A 55 2.55 -9.65 -0.16
CA SER A 55 3.74 -8.93 0.32
C SER A 55 3.74 -8.80 1.84
N MET A 56 2.57 -8.49 2.42
CA MET A 56 2.40 -8.41 3.87
C MET A 56 2.60 -9.75 4.56
N ILE A 57 1.95 -10.81 4.08
CA ILE A 57 2.03 -12.15 4.68
C ILE A 57 3.46 -12.68 4.62
N ILE A 58 4.12 -12.58 3.46
CA ILE A 58 5.47 -13.12 3.26
C ILE A 58 6.49 -12.37 4.10
N SER A 59 6.45 -11.03 4.11
CA SER A 59 7.39 -10.26 4.92
C SER A 59 7.15 -10.43 6.42
N ASP A 60 5.90 -10.60 6.87
CA ASP A 60 5.60 -10.95 8.26
C ASP A 60 6.13 -12.35 8.58
N ALA A 61 5.90 -13.34 7.72
CA ALA A 61 6.38 -14.70 7.92
C ALA A 61 7.91 -14.81 7.99
N LEU A 62 8.63 -14.02 7.20
CA LEU A 62 10.09 -14.14 7.06
C LEU A 62 10.88 -13.21 7.99
N PHE A 63 10.35 -12.05 8.37
CA PHE A 63 11.13 -11.02 9.05
C PHE A 63 10.45 -10.40 10.28
N PHE A 64 9.15 -10.08 10.22
CA PHE A 64 8.48 -9.35 11.30
C PHE A 64 7.77 -10.24 12.33
N GLY A 65 7.64 -11.54 12.05
CA GLY A 65 6.87 -12.48 12.85
C GLY A 65 5.38 -12.46 12.48
N LEU A 66 4.77 -13.65 12.45
CA LEU A 66 3.33 -13.79 12.27
C LEU A 66 2.61 -13.43 13.57
N GLY A 67 1.60 -12.56 13.47
CA GLY A 67 0.75 -12.19 14.59
C GLY A 67 -0.70 -12.05 14.20
N PHE A 68 -1.55 -11.78 15.18
CA PHE A 68 -2.99 -11.58 14.95
C PHE A 68 -3.26 -10.37 14.02
N TRP A 69 -2.32 -9.42 13.94
CA TRP A 69 -2.39 -8.26 13.04
C TRP A 69 -2.10 -8.61 11.57
N SER A 70 -1.35 -9.68 11.30
CA SER A 70 -0.92 -10.06 9.94
C SER A 70 -2.09 -10.24 8.97
N PRO A 71 -3.17 -10.99 9.28
CA PRO A 71 -4.31 -11.11 8.37
C PRO A 71 -5.03 -9.77 8.13
N ILE A 72 -5.14 -8.93 9.15
CA ILE A 72 -5.77 -7.60 9.05
C ILE A 72 -4.94 -6.71 8.12
N THR A 73 -3.65 -6.56 8.42
CA THR A 73 -2.75 -5.69 7.66
C THR A 73 -2.54 -6.19 6.22
N ALA A 74 -2.52 -7.51 5.99
CA ALA A 74 -2.49 -8.09 4.65
C ALA A 74 -3.75 -7.79 3.85
N PHE A 75 -4.93 -7.97 4.46
CA PHE A 75 -6.20 -7.70 3.80
C PHE A 75 -6.31 -6.23 3.38
N PHE A 76 -6.03 -5.28 4.28
CA PHE A 76 -6.13 -3.86 3.96
C PHE A 76 -5.06 -3.38 2.98
N MET A 77 -3.86 -3.97 3.00
CA MET A 77 -2.84 -3.64 1.99
C MET A 77 -3.26 -4.14 0.61
N GLY A 78 -3.79 -5.37 0.53
CA GLY A 78 -4.40 -5.88 -0.69
C GLY A 78 -5.55 -4.98 -1.15
N LEU A 79 -6.43 -4.57 -0.23
CA LEU A 79 -7.55 -3.70 -0.54
C LEU A 79 -7.10 -2.34 -1.10
N ASN A 80 -5.99 -1.78 -0.61
CA ASN A 80 -5.39 -0.58 -1.20
C ASN A 80 -4.97 -0.78 -2.66
N GLY A 81 -4.31 -1.89 -2.98
CA GLY A 81 -3.97 -2.25 -4.37
C GLY A 81 -5.20 -2.45 -5.24
N PHE A 82 -6.22 -3.12 -4.69
CA PHE A 82 -7.50 -3.34 -5.37
C PHE A 82 -8.20 -2.02 -5.69
N LEU A 83 -8.34 -1.12 -4.70
CA LEU A 83 -9.01 0.16 -4.87
C LEU A 83 -8.25 1.07 -5.84
N ALA A 84 -6.91 1.08 -5.78
CA ALA A 84 -6.11 1.83 -6.73
C ALA A 84 -6.29 1.33 -8.16
N GLY A 85 -6.27 0.01 -8.36
CA GLY A 85 -6.61 -0.59 -9.64
C GLY A 85 -8.02 -0.21 -10.08
N LEU A 86 -9.01 -0.32 -9.20
CA LEU A 86 -10.41 -0.04 -9.52
C LEU A 86 -10.63 1.41 -9.96
N PHE A 87 -9.93 2.38 -9.34
CA PHE A 87 -10.12 3.80 -9.65
C PHE A 87 -9.34 4.30 -10.88
N TRP A 88 -8.17 3.72 -11.16
CA TRP A 88 -7.24 4.30 -12.15
C TRP A 88 -6.75 3.34 -13.24
N HIS A 89 -7.07 2.05 -13.18
CA HIS A 89 -6.64 1.07 -14.20
C HIS A 89 -7.13 1.46 -15.60
N ASP A 90 -8.42 1.76 -15.75
CA ASP A 90 -9.03 2.07 -17.04
C ASP A 90 -8.89 3.56 -17.45
N LYS A 91 -8.34 4.42 -16.58
CA LYS A 91 -8.18 5.85 -16.87
C LYS A 91 -6.93 6.08 -17.69
N SER A 92 -7.08 6.57 -18.92
CA SER A 92 -5.97 6.91 -19.83
C SER A 92 -5.14 8.10 -19.37
N ASN A 93 -5.79 9.13 -18.80
CA ASN A 93 -5.13 10.34 -18.32
C ASN A 93 -5.40 10.58 -16.84
N VAL A 94 -4.45 10.19 -15.99
CA VAL A 94 -4.53 10.42 -14.55
C VAL A 94 -3.62 11.59 -14.17
N SER A 95 -4.19 12.60 -13.54
CA SER A 95 -3.42 13.78 -13.13
C SER A 95 -2.51 13.46 -11.94
N ARG A 96 -1.39 14.19 -11.84
CA ARG A 96 -0.45 14.04 -10.71
C ARG A 96 -1.13 14.31 -9.36
N LEU A 97 -2.02 15.29 -9.32
CA LEU A 97 -2.76 15.66 -8.12
C LEU A 97 -3.77 14.58 -7.72
N GLU A 98 -4.43 13.95 -8.68
CA GLU A 98 -5.38 12.87 -8.43
C GLU A 98 -4.69 11.62 -7.85
N LEU A 99 -3.52 11.25 -8.37
CA LEU A 99 -2.74 10.15 -7.78
C LEU A 99 -2.17 10.52 -6.40
N ALA A 100 -1.73 11.76 -6.20
CA ALA A 100 -1.22 12.21 -4.91
C ALA A 100 -2.32 12.20 -3.83
N SER A 101 -3.49 12.78 -4.13
CA SER A 101 -4.62 12.83 -3.19
C SER A 101 -5.24 11.45 -2.99
N GLY A 102 -5.38 10.66 -4.06
CA GLY A 102 -5.86 9.29 -3.99
C GLY A 102 -4.93 8.39 -3.17
N GLY A 103 -3.63 8.48 -3.39
CA GLY A 103 -2.61 7.78 -2.61
C GLY A 103 -2.64 8.17 -1.13
N LEU A 104 -2.83 9.45 -0.82
CA LEU A 104 -3.02 9.93 0.55
C LEU A 104 -4.25 9.30 1.19
N LEU A 105 -5.42 9.41 0.56
CA LEU A 105 -6.68 8.92 1.10
C LEU A 105 -6.69 7.40 1.33
N LEU A 106 -6.15 6.63 0.39
CA LEU A 106 -6.05 5.17 0.54
C LEU A 106 -5.05 4.78 1.63
N THR A 107 -3.97 5.54 1.81
CA THR A 107 -3.00 5.28 2.88
C THR A 107 -3.59 5.61 4.26
N VAL A 108 -4.27 6.74 4.39
CA VAL A 108 -5.02 7.12 5.61
C VAL A 108 -6.05 6.04 5.95
N PHE A 109 -6.81 5.57 4.95
CA PHE A 109 -7.80 4.51 5.14
C PHE A 109 -7.16 3.23 5.67
N TYR A 110 -6.04 2.81 5.09
CA TYR A 110 -5.28 1.66 5.55
C TYR A 110 -4.78 1.83 6.99
N ASP A 111 -4.13 2.93 7.31
CA ASP A 111 -3.54 3.14 8.64
C ASP A 111 -4.63 3.22 9.71
N LEU A 112 -5.75 3.91 9.45
CA LEU A 112 -6.89 3.97 10.37
C LEU A 112 -7.55 2.60 10.56
N ALA A 113 -7.88 1.91 9.46
CA ALA A 113 -8.61 0.66 9.54
C ALA A 113 -7.78 -0.44 10.22
N THR A 114 -6.49 -0.54 9.87
CA THR A 114 -5.59 -1.51 10.50
C THR A 114 -5.36 -1.17 11.97
N SER A 115 -5.17 0.10 12.34
CA SER A 115 -4.95 0.48 13.74
C SER A 115 -6.19 0.26 14.62
N ILE A 116 -7.39 0.58 14.12
CA ILE A 116 -8.64 0.32 14.84
C ILE A 116 -8.79 -1.19 15.08
N LEU A 117 -8.74 -1.99 14.01
CA LEU A 117 -9.01 -3.42 14.10
C LEU A 117 -7.96 -4.18 14.91
N THR A 118 -6.69 -3.74 14.85
CA THR A 118 -5.64 -4.36 15.65
C THR A 118 -5.70 -4.00 17.12
N MET A 119 -6.29 -2.85 17.48
CA MET A 119 -6.43 -2.42 18.88
C MET A 119 -7.69 -2.94 19.59
N ILE A 120 -8.73 -3.37 18.86
CA ILE A 120 -9.97 -3.91 19.45
C ILE A 120 -9.72 -4.95 20.56
N PRO A 121 -8.81 -5.93 20.41
CA PRO A 121 -8.59 -6.94 21.45
C PRO A 121 -7.96 -6.39 22.73
N PHE A 122 -7.35 -5.21 22.71
CA PHE A 122 -6.52 -4.68 23.80
C PHE A 122 -7.11 -3.45 24.49
N VAL A 123 -8.06 -2.77 23.83
CA VAL A 123 -8.55 -1.45 24.26
C VAL A 123 -10.07 -1.47 24.39
N LYS A 124 -10.58 -0.87 25.47
CA LYS A 124 -12.04 -0.76 25.69
C LYS A 124 -12.67 0.13 24.61
N PRO A 125 -13.90 -0.19 24.13
CA PRO A 125 -14.54 0.56 23.04
C PRO A 125 -14.66 2.07 23.26
N ASN A 126 -14.83 2.51 24.51
CA ASN A 126 -15.00 3.91 24.87
C ASN A 126 -13.74 4.78 24.71
N VAL A 127 -12.54 4.18 24.73
CA VAL A 127 -11.26 4.89 24.57
C VAL A 127 -10.53 4.49 23.28
N LEU A 128 -11.10 3.56 22.50
CA LEU A 128 -10.49 3.00 21.29
C LEU A 128 -10.12 4.08 20.28
N LEU A 129 -11.09 4.92 19.87
CA LEU A 129 -10.86 5.95 18.86
C LEU A 129 -9.79 6.96 19.30
N PHE A 130 -9.84 7.39 20.56
CA PHE A 130 -8.85 8.30 21.13
C PHE A 130 -7.45 7.68 21.14
N THR A 131 -7.35 6.41 21.55
CA THR A 131 -6.08 5.67 21.60
C THR A 131 -5.48 5.49 20.21
N VAL A 132 -6.29 5.17 19.22
CA VAL A 132 -5.86 5.05 17.82
C VAL A 132 -5.34 6.37 17.30
N LEU A 133 -6.10 7.47 17.45
CA LEU A 133 -5.68 8.77 16.93
C LEU A 133 -4.38 9.27 17.58
N ILE A 134 -4.22 9.10 18.89
CA ILE A 134 -2.97 9.44 19.57
C ILE A 134 -1.84 8.52 19.10
N GLY A 135 -2.10 7.21 18.99
CA GLY A 135 -1.12 6.22 18.54
C GLY A 135 -0.73 6.33 17.07
N LEU A 136 -1.50 7.04 16.24
CA LEU A 136 -1.20 7.24 14.82
C LEU A 136 -0.48 8.58 14.57
N PHE A 137 -0.94 9.63 15.25
CA PHE A 137 -0.53 11.02 14.98
C PHE A 137 0.43 11.61 16.02
N ILE A 138 0.57 10.99 17.20
CA ILE A 138 1.34 11.49 18.35
C ILE A 138 2.38 10.49 18.93
N PRO A 139 2.79 9.36 18.32
CA PRO A 139 3.90 8.59 18.88
C PRO A 139 5.21 9.38 18.90
N SER A 140 5.93 9.30 20.02
CA SER A 140 7.34 9.66 20.12
C SER A 140 8.19 8.44 19.70
N PRO A 141 9.23 8.58 18.84
CA PRO A 141 9.84 9.83 18.37
C PRO A 141 9.30 10.39 17.04
N TYR A 142 8.37 9.72 16.33
CA TYR A 142 7.82 10.20 15.05
C TYR A 142 6.32 9.92 14.90
N PRO A 143 5.54 10.85 14.32
CA PRO A 143 4.14 10.61 13.98
C PRO A 143 4.06 9.59 12.84
N MET A 144 3.85 8.32 13.20
CA MET A 144 4.06 7.19 12.30
C MET A 144 3.10 7.20 11.09
N GLY A 145 1.84 7.60 11.30
CA GLY A 145 0.84 7.71 10.23
C GLY A 145 1.15 8.83 9.23
N PRO A 146 1.29 10.09 9.67
CA PRO A 146 1.56 11.22 8.75
C PRO A 146 2.78 11.04 7.85
N VAL A 147 3.85 10.42 8.35
CA VAL A 147 5.04 10.16 7.53
C VAL A 147 4.74 9.15 6.42
N HIS A 148 3.99 8.08 6.74
CA HIS A 148 3.58 7.07 5.76
C HIS A 148 2.63 7.64 4.70
N GLU A 149 1.64 8.42 5.13
CA GLU A 149 0.66 9.10 4.27
C GLU A 149 1.33 10.10 3.33
N PHE A 150 2.19 10.97 3.88
CA PHE A 150 2.89 11.99 3.10
C PHE A 150 3.86 11.38 2.10
N THR A 151 4.64 10.38 2.52
CA THR A 151 5.60 9.69 1.65
C THR A 151 4.87 9.00 0.51
N THR A 152 3.79 8.27 0.78
CA THR A 152 3.03 7.56 -0.26
C THR A 152 2.37 8.56 -1.21
N SER A 153 1.78 9.64 -0.70
CA SER A 153 1.20 10.71 -1.51
C SER A 153 2.23 11.35 -2.43
N LEU A 154 3.42 11.67 -1.91
CA LEU A 154 4.50 12.28 -2.68
C LEU A 154 4.97 11.35 -3.81
N LEU A 155 5.18 10.07 -3.52
CA LEU A 155 5.60 9.09 -4.53
C LEU A 155 4.51 8.86 -5.58
N MET A 156 3.25 8.77 -5.16
CA MET A 156 2.11 8.65 -6.06
C MET A 156 1.93 9.90 -6.93
N GLY A 157 2.25 11.10 -6.45
CA GLY A 157 2.16 12.32 -7.26
C GLY A 157 3.33 12.54 -8.23
N THR A 158 4.51 12.01 -7.88
CA THR A 158 5.76 12.29 -8.62
C THR A 158 6.20 11.13 -9.50
N LEU A 159 6.35 9.93 -8.93
CA LEU A 159 6.90 8.76 -9.60
C LEU A 159 5.82 7.93 -10.32
N ALA A 160 4.67 7.68 -9.69
CA ALA A 160 3.63 6.85 -10.31
C ALA A 160 3.21 7.35 -11.72
N PRO A 161 2.95 8.64 -11.98
CA PRO A 161 2.59 9.10 -13.32
C PRO A 161 3.68 8.82 -14.36
N SER A 162 4.95 8.90 -13.95
CA SER A 162 6.10 8.66 -14.84
C SER A 162 6.24 7.18 -15.16
N ILE A 163 6.09 6.32 -14.15
CA ILE A 163 6.12 4.86 -14.31
C ILE A 163 4.92 4.40 -15.15
N ILE A 164 3.70 4.84 -14.79
CA ILE A 164 2.46 4.44 -15.47
C ILE A 164 2.52 4.79 -16.96
N ARG A 165 2.91 6.03 -17.30
CA ARG A 165 3.04 6.44 -18.71
C ARG A 165 4.12 5.66 -19.46
N SER A 166 5.25 5.41 -18.82
CA SER A 166 6.37 4.70 -19.46
C SER A 166 6.01 3.24 -19.76
N VAL A 167 5.41 2.55 -18.80
CA VAL A 167 4.98 1.16 -18.96
C VAL A 167 3.86 1.07 -20.00
N ARG A 168 2.84 1.94 -19.91
CA ARG A 168 1.74 1.92 -20.88
C ARG A 168 2.18 2.20 -22.31
N ARG A 169 3.17 3.08 -22.51
CA ARG A 169 3.74 3.35 -23.83
C ARG A 169 4.44 2.11 -24.41
N VAL A 170 5.15 1.35 -23.60
CA VAL A 170 5.90 0.16 -24.04
C VAL A 170 4.96 -1.02 -24.31
N GLU A 171 3.98 -1.27 -23.42
CA GLU A 171 3.06 -2.41 -23.56
C GLU A 171 1.90 -2.17 -24.52
N PHE A 172 1.32 -0.96 -24.54
CA PHE A 172 0.08 -0.67 -25.27
C PHE A 172 0.25 0.25 -26.48
N GLY A 173 1.47 0.74 -26.76
CA GLY A 173 1.75 1.51 -27.97
C GLY A 173 1.03 2.87 -28.06
N GLU A 174 0.47 3.38 -26.96
CA GLU A 174 -0.14 4.71 -26.93
C GLU A 174 0.94 5.79 -27.07
N LYS A 175 0.84 6.59 -28.14
CA LYS A 175 1.71 7.75 -28.40
C LYS A 175 1.48 8.86 -27.37
#